data_AF-A0A942T6R8-F1
#
_entry.id   AF-A0A942T6R8-F1
#
_cell.length_a   1.000
_cell.length_b   1.000
_cell.length_c   1.000
_cell.angle_alpha   90.00
_cell.angle_beta   90.00
_cell.angle_gamma   90.00
#
_symmetry.space_group_name_H-M   'P 1'
#
loop_
_entity.id
_entity.type
_entity.pdbx_description
1 polymer ?
#
loop_
_entity_poly.entity_id
_entity_poly.type
_entity_poly.pdbx_seq_one_letter_code
_entity_poly.pdbx_strand_id
1 'polypeptide(L)'
;MNKRETFALLKMISVFYEQFSFDQEKVNLWHDAVKDQTFDDMEENLLKHVRQSPFPPKVSELYIKSSVPGIVPDPDETKVILTRHYVPANSEVVQKELANIRKLLGIERE
;
A
#
# COMPACT_ATOMS: atom_id res chain seq x y z
N MET A 1 -8.35 15.25 -8.69
CA MET A 1 -9.27 15.66 -9.77
C MET A 1 -10.27 16.70 -9.26
N ASN A 2 -10.85 17.48 -10.16
CA ASN A 2 -11.88 18.48 -9.89
C ASN A 2 -13.29 17.89 -9.93
N LYS A 3 -14.25 18.54 -9.28
CA LYS A 3 -15.66 18.10 -9.22
C LYS A 3 -16.31 17.83 -10.58
N ARG A 4 -15.94 18.58 -11.62
CA ARG A 4 -16.42 18.36 -13.00
C ARG A 4 -15.91 17.04 -13.58
N GLU A 5 -14.66 16.71 -13.31
CA GLU A 5 -14.02 15.46 -13.72
C GLU A 5 -14.64 14.27 -12.98
N THR A 6 -14.90 14.41 -11.67
CA THR A 6 -15.62 13.39 -10.90
C THR A 6 -17.03 13.13 -11.45
N PHE A 7 -17.76 14.18 -11.83
CA PHE A 7 -19.06 14.03 -12.47
C PHE A 7 -18.96 13.30 -13.82
N ALA A 8 -17.97 13.65 -14.65
CA ALA A 8 -17.73 12.97 -15.92
C ALA A 8 -17.43 11.48 -15.72
N LEU A 9 -16.61 11.13 -14.71
CA LEU A 9 -16.29 9.75 -14.35
C LEU A 9 -17.54 8.97 -13.93
N LEU A 10 -18.35 9.52 -13.01
CA LEU A 10 -19.59 8.90 -12.56
C LEU A 10 -20.60 8.73 -13.71
N LYS A 11 -20.64 9.70 -14.64
CA LYS A 11 -21.45 9.60 -15.85
C LYS A 11 -20.97 8.46 -16.75
N MET A 12 -19.66 8.28 -16.95
CA MET A 12 -19.14 7.11 -17.68
C MET A 12 -19.55 5.79 -17.01
N ILE A 13 -19.48 5.71 -15.69
CA ILE A 13 -19.93 4.51 -14.95
C ILE A 13 -21.41 4.23 -15.23
N SER A 14 -22.27 5.25 -15.23
CA SER A 14 -23.70 5.05 -15.55
C SER A 14 -23.96 4.59 -16.99
N VAL A 15 -23.05 4.87 -17.92
CA VAL A 15 -23.14 4.38 -19.31
C VAL A 15 -22.76 2.89 -19.40
N PHE A 16 -21.75 2.45 -18.65
CA PHE A 16 -21.35 1.04 -18.63
C PHE A 16 -22.29 0.16 -17.81
N TYR A 17 -22.94 0.72 -16.79
CA TYR A 17 -23.79 -0.02 -15.87
C TYR A 17 -25.15 0.65 -15.74
N GLU A 18 -26.15 0.14 -16.47
CA GLU A 18 -27.51 0.70 -16.50
C GLU A 18 -28.15 0.82 -15.10
N GLN A 19 -27.82 -0.10 -14.20
CA GLN A 19 -28.28 -0.11 -12.81
C GLN A 19 -27.63 0.97 -11.92
N PHE A 20 -26.59 1.65 -12.40
CA PHE A 20 -25.86 2.64 -11.63
C PHE A 20 -26.50 4.03 -11.74
N SER A 21 -27.12 4.47 -10.65
CA SER A 21 -27.65 5.82 -10.49
C SER A 21 -26.85 6.61 -9.46
N PHE A 22 -26.66 7.90 -9.74
CA PHE A 22 -25.98 8.80 -8.83
C PHE A 22 -26.67 10.16 -8.75
N ASP A 23 -26.49 10.82 -7.61
CA ASP A 23 -27.02 12.14 -7.30
C ASP A 23 -25.88 13.11 -6.98
N GLN A 24 -26.25 14.36 -6.65
CA GLN A 24 -25.27 15.39 -6.33
C GLN A 24 -24.48 15.07 -5.06
N GLU A 25 -25.08 14.38 -4.09
CA GLU A 25 -24.43 14.00 -2.84
C GLU A 25 -23.31 12.97 -3.11
N LYS A 26 -23.61 11.93 -3.88
CA LYS A 26 -22.60 10.94 -4.31
C LYS A 26 -21.46 11.58 -5.09
N VAL A 27 -21.74 12.55 -5.96
CA VAL A 27 -20.68 13.30 -6.68
C VAL A 27 -19.77 14.02 -5.69
N ASN A 28 -20.33 14.66 -4.67
CA ASN A 28 -19.53 15.37 -3.66
C ASN A 28 -18.66 14.39 -2.86
N LEU A 29 -19.24 13.30 -2.37
CA LEU A 29 -18.53 12.29 -1.59
C LEU A 29 -17.45 11.58 -2.40
N TRP A 30 -17.74 11.25 -3.66
CA TRP A 30 -16.72 10.72 -4.57
C TRP A 30 -15.59 11.71 -4.75
N HIS A 31 -15.92 12.98 -5.02
CA HIS A 31 -14.90 14.02 -5.22
C HIS A 31 -13.95 14.11 -4.03
N ASP A 32 -14.48 14.11 -2.81
CA ASP A 32 -13.66 14.14 -1.59
C ASP A 32 -12.73 12.93 -1.47
N ALA A 33 -13.16 11.76 -1.95
CA ALA A 33 -12.38 10.53 -1.91
C ALA A 33 -11.31 10.42 -3.02
N VAL A 34 -11.54 11.02 -4.20
CA VAL A 34 -10.64 10.91 -5.37
C VAL A 34 -9.94 12.22 -5.73
N LYS A 35 -10.03 13.25 -4.89
CA LYS A 35 -9.39 14.56 -5.11
C LYS A 35 -7.88 14.47 -5.34
N ASP A 36 -7.21 13.47 -4.78
CA ASP A 36 -5.76 13.28 -4.87
C ASP A 36 -5.32 12.47 -6.11
N GLN A 37 -6.27 11.95 -6.90
CA GLN A 37 -6.00 11.18 -8.12
C GLN A 37 -6.19 12.03 -9.37
N THR A 38 -5.54 11.67 -10.48
CA THR A 38 -5.81 12.30 -11.78
C THR A 38 -7.05 11.70 -12.43
N PHE A 39 -7.65 12.43 -13.38
CA PHE A 39 -8.80 11.90 -14.12
C PHE A 39 -8.39 10.74 -15.03
N ASP A 40 -7.29 10.89 -15.76
CA ASP A 40 -6.78 9.91 -16.72
C ASP A 40 -6.49 8.55 -16.05
N ASP A 41 -5.85 8.56 -14.88
CA ASP A 41 -5.56 7.35 -14.09
C ASP A 41 -6.85 6.59 -13.70
N MET A 42 -7.87 7.35 -13.29
CA MET A 42 -9.15 6.80 -12.86
C MET A 42 -9.98 6.30 -14.04
N GLU A 43 -9.91 6.97 -15.19
CA GLU A 43 -10.54 6.55 -16.43
C GLU A 43 -9.93 5.23 -16.93
N GLU A 44 -8.59 5.12 -16.95
CA GLU A 44 -7.91 3.91 -17.37
C GLU A 44 -8.29 2.71 -16.48
N ASN A 45 -8.31 2.91 -15.16
CA ASN A 45 -8.72 1.88 -14.21
C ASN A 45 -10.19 1.50 -14.36
N LEU A 46 -11.07 2.47 -14.64
CA LEU A 46 -12.47 2.19 -14.91
C LEU A 46 -12.61 1.28 -16.14
N LEU A 47 -11.92 1.59 -17.23
CA LEU A 47 -11.96 0.77 -18.45
C LEU A 47 -11.40 -0.64 -18.22
N LYS A 48 -10.37 -0.79 -17.38
CA LYS A 48 -9.86 -2.11 -16.97
C LYS A 48 -10.90 -2.89 -16.16
N HIS A 49 -11.55 -2.24 -15.20
CA HIS A 49 -12.56 -2.86 -14.33
C HIS A 49 -13.79 -3.32 -15.12
N VAL A 50 -14.27 -2.51 -16.06
CA VAL A 50 -15.43 -2.84 -16.91
C VAL A 50 -15.23 -4.13 -17.71
N ARG A 51 -13.99 -4.44 -18.10
CA ARG A 51 -13.66 -5.69 -18.81
C ARG A 51 -13.67 -6.92 -17.91
N GLN A 52 -13.57 -6.74 -16.59
CA GLN A 52 -13.37 -7.81 -15.61
C GLN A 52 -14.61 -8.07 -14.74
N SER A 53 -15.41 -7.04 -14.49
CA SER A 53 -16.54 -7.10 -13.57
C SER A 53 -17.85 -6.62 -14.23
N PRO A 54 -18.93 -7.41 -14.16
CA PRO A 54 -20.26 -6.99 -14.61
C PRO A 54 -20.95 -6.02 -13.64
N PHE A 55 -20.34 -5.74 -12.48
CA PHE A 55 -20.90 -4.87 -11.45
C PHE A 55 -20.19 -3.50 -11.40
N PRO A 56 -20.93 -2.42 -11.05
CA PRO A 56 -20.35 -1.10 -10.91
C PRO A 56 -19.17 -1.09 -9.92
N PRO A 57 -18.07 -0.39 -10.24
CA PRO A 57 -16.92 -0.33 -9.37
C PRO A 57 -17.21 0.45 -8.08
N LYS A 58 -16.52 0.05 -7.01
CA LYS A 58 -16.37 0.87 -5.81
C LYS A 58 -15.27 1.90 -6.01
N VAL A 59 -15.32 3.02 -5.27
CA VAL A 59 -14.26 4.04 -5.29
C VAL A 59 -12.88 3.41 -5.04
N SER A 60 -12.80 2.49 -4.08
CA SER A 60 -11.56 1.79 -3.71
C SER A 60 -10.98 0.89 -4.79
N GLU A 61 -11.82 0.43 -5.73
CA GLU A 61 -11.38 -0.45 -6.83
C GLU A 61 -10.75 0.37 -7.95
N LEU A 62 -11.19 1.61 -8.13
CA LEU A 62 -10.60 2.55 -9.11
C LEU A 62 -9.40 3.30 -8.55
N TYR A 63 -9.35 3.49 -7.24
CA TYR A 63 -8.30 4.25 -6.57
C TYR A 63 -6.94 3.56 -6.71
N ILE A 64 -5.97 4.22 -7.35
CA ILE A 64 -4.59 3.75 -7.35
C ILE A 64 -4.05 3.94 -5.94
N LYS A 65 -3.95 2.85 -5.19
CA LYS A 65 -3.08 2.84 -4.01
C LYS A 65 -1.70 3.20 -4.52
N SER A 66 -1.10 4.25 -3.98
CA SER A 66 0.35 4.40 -3.93
C SER A 66 0.92 3.28 -3.03
N SER A 67 0.63 2.02 -3.40
CA SER A 67 1.53 0.95 -3.07
C SER A 67 2.77 1.34 -3.85
N VAL A 68 3.74 1.94 -3.17
CA VAL A 68 5.12 1.58 -3.44
C VAL A 68 5.06 0.06 -3.52
N PRO A 69 5.19 -0.56 -4.71
CA PRO A 69 5.17 -2.01 -4.79
C PRO A 69 6.21 -2.44 -3.78
N GLY A 70 5.86 -3.35 -2.85
CA GLY A 70 6.75 -3.72 -1.76
C GLY A 70 8.14 -3.95 -2.31
N ILE A 71 9.02 -2.96 -2.15
CA ILE A 71 10.37 -3.00 -2.67
C ILE A 71 11.01 -4.05 -1.79
N VAL A 72 11.16 -5.26 -2.33
CA VAL A 72 12.01 -6.26 -1.72
C VAL A 72 13.41 -5.66 -1.84
N PRO A 73 14.04 -5.25 -0.73
CA PRO A 73 15.32 -4.57 -0.81
C PRO A 73 16.34 -5.54 -1.38
N ASP A 74 17.21 -5.06 -2.26
CA ASP A 74 18.33 -5.86 -2.75
C ASP A 74 19.26 -6.25 -1.57
N PRO A 75 20.02 -7.35 -1.63
CA PRO A 75 21.06 -7.69 -0.65
C PRO A 75 21.87 -6.51 -0.11
N ASP A 76 22.23 -5.52 -0.94
CA ASP A 76 22.98 -4.36 -0.48
C ASP A 76 22.13 -3.34 0.29
N GLU A 77 20.87 -3.12 -0.13
CA GLU A 77 19.91 -2.31 0.62
C GLU A 77 19.55 -2.96 1.98
N THR A 78 19.45 -4.28 2.01
CA THR A 78 19.17 -5.06 3.22
C THR A 78 20.29 -4.89 4.26
N LYS A 79 21.57 -4.90 3.84
CA LYS A 79 22.71 -4.64 4.75
C LYS A 79 22.62 -3.27 5.40
N VAL A 80 22.24 -2.25 4.63
CA VAL A 80 22.08 -0.87 5.14
C VAL A 80 20.94 -0.77 6.16
N ILE A 81 19.82 -1.46 5.92
CA ILE A 81 18.67 -1.48 6.84
C ILE A 81 19.04 -2.19 8.15
N LEU A 82 19.71 -3.34 8.07
CA LEU A 82 20.15 -4.13 9.23
C LEU A 82 21.17 -3.38 10.09
N THR A 83 22.07 -2.62 9.46
CA THR A 83 23.12 -1.88 10.17
C THR A 83 22.61 -0.57 10.77
N ARG A 84 21.61 0.09 10.17
CA ARG A 84 21.07 1.37 10.66
C ARG A 84 20.50 1.32 12.08
N HIS A 85 19.99 0.17 12.52
CA HIS A 85 19.36 0.00 13.84
C HIS A 85 20.16 -0.94 14.75
N TYR A 86 21.42 -1.22 14.41
CA TYR A 86 22.26 -2.03 15.28
C TYR A 86 22.62 -1.23 16.55
N VAL A 87 21.94 -1.55 17.64
CA VAL A 87 22.33 -1.12 18.98
C VAL A 87 23.09 -2.30 19.62
N PRO A 88 24.42 -2.20 19.82
CA PRO A 88 25.15 -3.26 20.48
C PRO A 88 24.64 -3.44 21.91
N ALA A 89 24.47 -4.69 22.32
CA ALA A 89 24.17 -5.01 23.72
C ALA A 89 25.33 -4.57 24.63
N ASN A 90 25.02 -4.21 25.87
CA ASN A 90 26.04 -3.88 26.86
C ASN A 90 27.02 -5.05 27.03
N SER A 91 28.31 -4.73 27.08
CA SER A 91 29.42 -5.68 27.28
C SER A 91 29.22 -6.66 28.43
N GLU A 92 28.62 -6.22 29.55
CA GLU A 92 28.33 -7.09 30.70
C GLU A 92 27.29 -8.17 30.37
N VAL A 93 26.23 -7.78 29.65
CA VAL A 93 25.17 -8.70 29.20
C VAL A 93 25.75 -9.69 28.19
N VAL A 94 26.58 -9.22 27.26
CA VAL A 94 27.27 -10.06 26.29
C VAL A 94 28.13 -11.11 26.99
N GLN A 95 28.93 -10.71 27.98
CA GLN A 95 29.79 -11.64 28.72
C GLN A 95 28.99 -12.67 29.52
N LYS A 96 27.90 -12.24 30.16
CA LYS A 96 27.00 -13.12 30.92
C LYS A 96 26.36 -14.18 30.02
N GLU A 97 25.79 -13.78 28.89
CA GLU A 97 25.16 -14.74 27.98
C GLU A 97 26.18 -15.65 27.29
N LEU A 98 27.36 -15.14 26.95
CA LEU A 98 28.44 -15.99 26.46
C LEU A 98 28.89 -17.02 27.52
N ALA A 99 28.93 -16.68 28.80
CA ALA A 99 29.21 -17.63 29.87
C ALA A 99 28.11 -18.69 30.00
N ASN A 100 26.83 -18.29 29.88
CA ASN A 100 25.70 -19.22 29.86
C ASN A 100 25.81 -20.21 28.69
N ILE A 101 26.11 -19.71 27.49
CA ILE A 101 26.27 -20.54 26.29
C ILE A 101 27.44 -21.51 26.46
N ARG A 102 28.59 -21.07 26.98
CA ARG A 102 29.74 -21.95 27.23
C ARG A 102 29.41 -23.06 28.22
N LYS A 103 28.70 -22.73 29.30
CA LYS A 103 28.24 -23.70 30.30
C LYS A 103 27.32 -24.74 29.67
N LEU A 104 26.41 -24.31 28.79
CA LEU A 104 25.48 -25.21 28.10
C LEU A 104 26.20 -26.11 27.10
N LEU A 105 27.22 -25.59 26.42
CA LEU A 105 28.02 -26.32 25.43
C LEU A 105 29.20 -27.11 26.05
N GLY A 106 29.40 -27.05 27.37
CA GLY A 106 30.50 -27.74 28.05
C GLY A 106 31.90 -27.23 27.66
N ILE A 107 32.02 -25.97 27.24
CA ILE A 107 33.30 -25.38 26.83
C ILE A 107 33.99 -24.81 28.05
N GLU A 108 35.05 -25.46 28.50
CA GLU A 108 35.98 -24.91 29.49
C GLU A 108 36.99 -23.99 28.79
N ARG A 109 37.22 -22.80 29.35
CA ARG A 109 38.33 -21.93 28.93
C ARG A 109 39.51 -22.22 29.85
N GLU A 110 40.65 -22.59 29.26
CA GLU A 110 41.97 -22.48 29.91
C GLU A 110 42.35 -21.01 30.14
#